data_AF-A0A7Z0S4R5-F1
#
_entry.id   AF-A0A7Z0S4R5-F1
#
_cell.length_a   1.000
_cell.length_b   1.000
_cell.length_c   1.000
_cell.angle_alpha   90.00
_cell.angle_beta   90.00
_cell.angle_gamma   90.00
#
_symmetry.space_group_name_H-M   'P 1'
#
loop_
_entity.id
_entity.type
_entity.pdbx_description
1 polymer ?
#
loop_
_entity_poly.entity_id
_entity_poly.type
_entity_poly.pdbx_seq_one_letter_code
_entity_poly.pdbx_strand_id
1 'polypeptide(L)' 'MILVTEKEVLKSEVERFLWENYQITPEAVSSVTNVVLKNWFEELDNEGSHLTADLIADTIVDIANRCSLYE' A
#
# COMPACT_ATOMS: atom_id res chain seq x y z
N MET A 1 10.97 -5.71 -14.01
CA MET A 1 11.78 -5.12 -12.93
C MET A 1 11.46 -3.64 -12.77
N ILE A 2 10.84 -3.27 -11.65
CA ILE A 2 10.46 -1.89 -11.29
C ILE A 2 11.63 -1.22 -10.57
N LEU A 3 11.99 0.00 -10.96
CA LEU A 3 13.08 0.76 -10.36
C LEU A 3 12.76 1.15 -8.91
N VAL A 4 13.78 1.25 -8.06
CA VAL A 4 13.62 1.64 -6.64
C VAL A 4 12.89 2.99 -6.52
N THR A 5 13.22 3.95 -7.39
CA THR A 5 12.57 5.27 -7.44
C THR A 5 11.08 5.18 -7.77
N GLU A 6 10.68 4.26 -8.65
CA GLU A 6 9.26 4.05 -8.98
C GLU A 6 8.50 3.49 -7.77
N LYS A 7 9.14 2.63 -6.96
CA LYS A 7 8.54 2.11 -5.72
C LYS A 7 8.33 3.20 -4.67
N GLU A 8 9.30 4.10 -4.50
CA GLU A 8 9.19 5.21 -3.55
C GLU A 8 8.15 6.25 -3.95
N VAL A 9 8.07 6.57 -5.24
CA VAL A 9 7.04 7.46 -5.78
C VAL A 9 5.66 6.83 -5.57
N LEU A 10 5.49 5.56 -5.92
CA LEU A 10 4.21 4.88 -5.75
C LEU A 10 3.79 4.77 -4.27
N LYS A 11 4.74 4.50 -3.38
CA LYS A 11 4.50 4.51 -1.93
C LYS A 11 3.97 5.87 -1.48
N SER A 12 4.62 6.96 -1.88
CA SER A 12 4.22 8.32 -1.53
C SER A 12 2.82 8.66 -2.06
N GLU A 13 2.50 8.23 -3.28
CA GLU A 13 1.19 8.43 -3.90
C GLU A 13 0.08 7.65 -3.15
N VAL A 14 0.35 6.41 -2.75
CA VAL A 14 -0.59 5.59 -1.97
C VAL A 14 -0.80 6.15 -0.57
N GLU A 15 0.27 6.53 0.13
CA GLU A 15 0.18 7.17 1.46
C GLU A 15 -0.62 8.49 1.37
N ARG A 16 -0.39 9.30 0.32
CA ARG A 16 -1.17 10.51 0.08
C ARG A 16 -2.64 10.19 -0.18
N PHE A 17 -2.94 9.23 -1.05
CA PHE A 17 -4.32 8.82 -1.35
C PHE A 17 -5.06 8.34 -0.10
N LEU A 18 -4.41 7.55 0.75
CA LEU A 18 -4.98 7.05 2.00
C LEU A 18 -5.28 8.18 2.98
N TRP A 19 -4.38 9.15 3.08
CA TRP A 19 -4.60 10.32 3.89
C TRP A 19 -5.74 11.20 3.36
N GLU A 20 -5.78 11.47 2.05
CA GLU A 20 -6.82 12.31 1.44
C GLU A 20 -8.22 11.68 1.48
N ASN A 21 -8.32 10.36 1.30
CA ASN A 21 -9.62 9.68 1.17
C ASN A 21 -10.11 9.03 2.46
N TYR A 22 -9.19 8.54 3.30
CA TYR A 22 -9.53 7.76 4.50
C TYR A 22 -9.06 8.43 5.79
N GLN A 23 -8.41 9.60 5.70
CA GLN A 23 -7.85 10.34 6.84
C GLN A 23 -6.85 9.53 7.69
N ILE A 24 -6.26 8.48 7.12
CA ILE A 24 -5.29 7.65 7.83
C ILE A 24 -3.93 8.33 7.72
N THR A 25 -3.26 8.53 8.86
CA THR A 25 -1.95 9.20 8.86
C THR A 25 -0.90 8.31 8.18
N PRO A 26 0.03 8.90 7.39
CA PRO A 26 1.09 8.14 6.74
C PRO A 26 1.87 7.27 7.72
N GLU A 27 2.13 7.74 8.94
CA GLU A 27 2.81 6.98 9.99
C GLU A 27 2.06 5.71 10.40
N ALA A 28 0.72 5.75 10.48
CA ALA A 28 -0.10 4.59 10.85
C ALA A 28 -0.12 3.52 9.75
N VAL A 29 0.02 3.92 8.48
CA VAL A 29 -0.03 2.99 7.33
C VAL A 29 1.32 2.69 6.72
N SER A 30 2.40 3.41 7.06
CA SER A 30 3.66 3.27 6.32
C SER A 30 4.21 1.84 6.36
N SER A 31 4.06 1.16 7.50
CA SER A 31 4.43 -0.26 7.64
C SER A 31 3.53 -1.18 6.81
N VAL A 32 2.23 -0.93 6.81
CA VAL A 32 1.23 -1.72 6.05
C VAL A 32 1.41 -1.52 4.55
N THR A 33 1.46 -0.27 4.10
CA THR A 33 1.73 0.13 2.72
C THR A 33 3.04 -0.47 2.22
N ASN A 34 4.11 -0.46 3.03
CA ASN A 34 5.38 -1.04 2.63
C ASN A 34 5.31 -2.56 2.44
N VAL A 35 4.60 -3.27 3.32
CA VAL A 35 4.41 -4.73 3.20
C VAL A 35 3.53 -5.08 1.99
N VAL A 36 2.38 -4.40 1.83
CA VAL A 36 1.44 -4.67 0.74
C VAL A 36 2.07 -4.34 -0.62
N LEU A 37 2.72 -3.18 -0.75
CA LEU A 37 3.41 -2.81 -1.99
C LEU A 37 4.57 -3.75 -2.30
N LYS A 38 5.34 -4.16 -1.30
CA LYS A 38 6.43 -5.12 -1.50
C LYS A 38 5.91 -6.44 -2.06
N ASN A 39 4.87 -7.02 -1.43
CA ASN A 39 4.27 -8.27 -1.90
C ASN A 39 3.72 -8.12 -3.32
N TRP A 40 3.05 -7.00 -3.62
CA TRP A 40 2.52 -6.72 -4.95
C TRP A 40 3.62 -6.61 -6.01
N PHE A 41 4.73 -5.94 -5.70
CA PHE A 41 5.88 -5.86 -6.60
C PHE A 41 6.54 -7.23 -6.81
N GLU A 42 6.58 -8.09 -5.80
CA GLU A 42 7.06 -9.47 -5.93
C GLU A 42 6.13 -10.32 -6.81
N GLU A 43 4.81 -10.13 -6.72
CA GLU A 43 3.84 -10.79 -7.62
C GLU A 43 3.91 -10.27 -9.05
N LEU A 44 4.14 -8.97 -9.24
CA LEU A 44 4.33 -8.35 -10.55
C LEU A 44 5.58 -8.88 -11.26
N ASP A 45 6.69 -9.05 -10.53
CA ASP A 45 7.94 -9.56 -11.10
C ASP A 45 7.84 -11.05 -11.49
N ASN A 46 6.92 -11.78 -10.84
CA ASN A 46 6.59 -13.18 -11.14
C ASN A 46 5.47 -13.37 -12.19
N GLU A 47 5.13 -12.33 -12.97
CA GLU A 47 4.06 -12.34 -14.00
C GLU A 47 2.65 -12.68 -13.47
N GLY A 48 2.45 -12.68 -12.14
CA GLY A 48 1.24 -13.19 -11.49
C GLY A 48 0.29 -12.13 -10.93
N SER A 49 0.62 -10.84 -11.04
CA SER A 49 -0.18 -9.82 -10.35
C SER A 49 -1.53 -9.58 -11.01
N HIS A 50 -2.58 -10.05 -10.34
CA HIS A 50 -3.99 -9.75 -10.65
C HIS A 50 -4.53 -8.54 -9.86
N LEU A 51 -3.69 -7.90 -9.04
CA LEU A 51 -4.09 -6.83 -8.14
C LEU A 51 -4.06 -5.47 -8.86
N THR A 52 -5.23 -4.83 -8.93
CA THR A 52 -5.39 -3.44 -9.39
C THR A 52 -5.07 -2.46 -8.27
N ALA A 53 -4.78 -1.20 -8.62
CA ALA A 53 -4.50 -0.14 -7.66
C ALA A 53 -5.62 0.03 -6.61
N ASP A 54 -6.89 -0.13 -7.02
CA ASP A 54 -8.04 -0.09 -6.13
C ASP A 54 -8.01 -1.21 -5.07
N LEU A 55 -7.68 -2.45 -5.45
CA LEU A 55 -7.60 -3.58 -4.51
C LEU A 55 -6.46 -3.42 -3.50
N ILE A 56 -5.36 -2.80 -3.93
CA ILE A 56 -4.22 -2.49 -3.05
C ILE A 56 -4.64 -1.45 -2.00
N ALA A 57 -5.32 -0.38 -2.43
CA ALA A 57 -5.82 0.64 -1.53
C ALA A 57 -6.81 0.05 -0.51
N ASP A 58 -7.77 -0.78 -0.97
CA ASP A 58 -8.77 -1.43 -0.11
C ASP A 58 -8.09 -2.36 0.93
N THR A 59 -7.10 -3.14 0.49
CA THR A 59 -6.32 -4.03 1.38
C THR A 59 -5.56 -3.24 2.44
N ILE A 60 -4.95 -2.11 2.08
CA ILE A 60 -4.22 -1.28 3.04
C ILE A 60 -5.19 -0.67 4.05
N VAL A 61 -6.36 -0.18 3.62
CA VAL A 61 -7.39 0.37 4.50
C VAL A 61 -7.96 -0.69 5.44
N ASP A 62 -8.26 -1.91 4.96
CA ASP A 62 -8.74 -3.01 5.80
C ASP A 62 -7.72 -3.35 6.89
N ILE A 63 -6.45 -3.54 6.52
CA ILE A 63 -5.39 -3.87 7.48
C ILE A 63 -5.17 -2.72 8.47
N ALA A 64 -5.17 -1.47 8.01
CA ALA A 64 -5.02 -0.30 8.86
C ALA A 64 -6.14 -0.20 9.90
N ASN A 65 -7.40 -0.32 9.47
CA ASN A 65 -8.55 -0.30 10.37
C ASN A 65 -8.49 -1.46 11.37
N ARG A 66 -8.07 -2.65 10.93
CA ARG A 66 -7.89 -3.79 11.83
C ARG A 66 -6.79 -3.56 12.85
N CYS A 67 -5.68 -2.91 12.48
CA CYS A 67 -4.62 -2.53 13.42
C CYS A 67 -5.08 -1.47 14.42
N SER A 68 -5.84 -0.46 14.00
CA SER A 68 -6.40 0.56 14.90
C SER A 68 -7.42 0.01 15.91
N LEU A 69 -8.00 -1.17 15.67
CA LEU A 69 -8.86 -1.86 16.64
C LEU A 69 -8.08 -2.58 17.77
N TYR A 70 -6.76 -2.66 17.67
CA TYR A 70 -5.89 -3.24 18.70
C TYR A 70 -5.11 -2.20 19.52
N GLU A 71 -5.39 -0.90 19.34
CA GLU A 71 -4.87 0.19 20.19
C GLU A 71 -5.80 0.54 21.36
#